data_AF-A0A924HJF7-F1
#
_entry.id   AF-A0A924HJF7-F1
#
_cell.length_a   1.000
_cell.length_b   1.000
_cell.length_c   1.000
_cell.angle_alpha   90.00
_cell.angle_beta   90.00
_cell.angle_gamma   90.00
#
_symmetry.space_group_name_H-M   'P 1'
#
loop_
_entity.id
_entity.type
_entity.pdbx_description
1 polymer ?
#
loop_
_entity_poly.entity_id
_entity_poly.type
_entity_poly.pdbx_seq_one_letter_code
_entity_poly.pdbx_strand_id
1 'polypeptide(L)'
;LNAPQYPEGLVMKMYPNKLSGNVDIINGLNHYIGMKTLHTEDFIEFTILPYIIIFFSICCLLIALVLHKRKWLNTVFILFILFGIIAMADFWRWEYNYGHNLNPNAAIIVPGMAYQPPLIGYKKLLNFGAYSVPDTGGLIFIGVGLLLLTAVIIEFRRNKTT
;
A
#
# COMPACT_ATOMS: atom_id res chain seq x y z
N LEU A 1 2.46 2.28 -15.60
CA LEU A 1 3.23 1.40 -16.50
C LEU A 1 3.38 2.11 -17.84
N ASN A 2 4.58 2.23 -18.38
CA ASN A 2 4.81 2.73 -19.74
C ASN A 2 5.27 1.58 -20.64
N ALA A 3 4.65 1.47 -21.81
CA ALA A 3 4.85 0.43 -22.80
C ALA A 3 4.91 1.06 -24.19
N PRO A 4 5.76 0.58 -25.12
CA PRO A 4 5.67 1.01 -26.52
C PRO A 4 4.29 0.78 -27.15
N GLN A 5 3.58 -0.27 -26.70
CA GLN A 5 2.22 -0.62 -27.16
C GLN A 5 1.11 0.26 -26.53
N TYR A 6 1.38 0.91 -25.39
CA TYR A 6 0.45 1.79 -24.69
C TYR A 6 1.13 3.14 -24.45
N PRO A 7 1.25 3.99 -25.48
CA PRO A 7 1.97 5.27 -25.40
C PRO A 7 1.37 6.23 -24.35
N GLU A 8 0.07 6.13 -24.09
CA GLU A 8 -0.65 6.82 -23.03
C GLU A 8 -0.31 6.32 -21.61
N GLY A 9 0.27 5.13 -21.51
CA GLY A 9 0.57 4.43 -20.27
C GLY A 9 -0.66 3.78 -19.62
N LEU A 10 -0.41 2.73 -18.84
CA LEU A 10 -1.45 2.04 -18.07
C LEU A 10 -1.35 2.41 -16.59
N VAL A 11 -2.48 2.71 -15.98
CA VAL A 11 -2.57 3.10 -14.57
C VAL A 11 -3.48 2.13 -13.83
N MET A 12 -2.97 1.54 -12.76
CA MET A 12 -3.75 0.81 -11.77
C MET A 12 -3.79 1.62 -10.48
N LYS A 13 -4.97 1.70 -9.87
CA LYS A 13 -5.18 2.34 -8.57
C LYS A 13 -5.63 1.31 -7.55
N MET A 14 -5.00 1.35 -6.38
CA MET A 14 -5.37 0.53 -5.23
C MET A 14 -6.16 1.40 -4.25
N TYR A 15 -7.41 1.03 -4.04
CA TYR A 15 -8.29 1.64 -3.03
C TYR A 15 -8.34 0.73 -1.81
N PRO A 16 -8.82 1.24 -0.65
CA PRO A 16 -8.95 0.42 0.56
C PRO A 16 -9.81 -0.84 0.39
N ASN A 17 -10.66 -0.90 -0.63
CA ASN A 17 -11.63 -1.98 -0.84
C ASN A 17 -11.67 -2.56 -2.26
N LYS A 18 -10.84 -2.07 -3.19
CA LYS A 18 -10.86 -2.51 -4.59
C LYS A 18 -9.63 -2.10 -5.39
N LEU A 19 -9.46 -2.75 -6.53
CA LEU A 19 -8.60 -2.29 -7.62
C LEU A 19 -9.41 -1.51 -8.66
N SER A 20 -8.79 -0.54 -9.34
CA SER A 20 -9.40 0.21 -10.44
C SER A 20 -8.35 0.70 -11.45
N GLY A 21 -8.81 1.35 -12.52
CA GLY A 21 -7.99 1.75 -13.66
C GLY A 21 -7.91 0.64 -14.71
N ASN A 22 -6.76 0.47 -15.35
CA ASN A 22 -6.54 -0.47 -16.45
C ASN A 22 -6.26 -1.91 -15.98
N VAL A 23 -6.96 -2.38 -14.93
CA VAL A 23 -6.70 -3.68 -14.29
C VAL A 23 -6.83 -4.84 -15.29
N ASP A 24 -7.88 -4.84 -16.11
CA ASP A 24 -8.12 -5.92 -17.08
C ASP A 24 -7.02 -6.02 -18.14
N ILE A 25 -6.51 -4.87 -18.60
CA ILE A 25 -5.40 -4.80 -19.56
C ILE A 25 -4.12 -5.32 -18.90
N ILE A 26 -3.85 -4.91 -17.67
CA ILE A 26 -2.69 -5.37 -16.89
C ILE A 26 -2.79 -6.88 -16.63
N ASN A 27 -3.97 -7.41 -16.34
CA ASN A 27 -4.20 -8.86 -16.18
C ASN A 27 -3.92 -9.63 -17.48
N GLY A 28 -4.31 -9.08 -18.63
CA GLY A 28 -3.94 -9.63 -19.93
C GLY A 28 -2.42 -9.66 -20.12
N LEU A 29 -1.71 -8.58 -19.75
CA LEU A 29 -0.25 -8.55 -19.80
C LEU A 29 0.39 -9.56 -18.85
N ASN A 30 -0.10 -9.64 -17.61
CA ASN A 30 0.38 -10.58 -16.59
C ASN A 30 0.31 -12.02 -17.08
N HIS A 31 -0.80 -12.39 -17.74
CA HIS A 31 -0.99 -13.72 -18.30
C HIS A 31 0.15 -14.12 -19.27
N TYR A 32 0.60 -13.20 -20.14
CA TYR A 32 1.65 -13.51 -21.11
C TYR A 32 3.03 -13.75 -20.48
N ILE A 33 3.34 -13.06 -19.38
CA ILE A 33 4.61 -13.21 -18.65
C ILE A 33 4.52 -14.18 -17.46
N GLY A 34 3.38 -14.86 -17.32
CA GLY A 34 3.15 -15.87 -16.30
C GLY A 34 2.91 -15.32 -14.89
N MET A 35 2.69 -14.01 -14.75
CA MET A 35 2.25 -13.42 -13.47
C MET A 35 0.79 -13.79 -13.20
N LYS A 36 0.43 -13.90 -11.92
CA LYS A 36 -0.96 -14.07 -11.51
C LYS A 36 -1.81 -12.88 -11.97
N THR A 37 -3.07 -13.15 -12.29
CA THR A 37 -4.06 -12.09 -12.49
C THR A 37 -4.46 -11.49 -11.15
N LEU A 38 -4.76 -10.20 -11.15
CA LEU A 38 -5.12 -9.41 -10.00
C LEU A 38 -6.64 -9.36 -9.89
N HIS A 39 -7.21 -9.97 -8.85
CA HIS A 39 -8.61 -9.85 -8.51
C HIS A 39 -8.76 -9.26 -7.11
N THR A 40 -9.77 -8.41 -6.90
CA THR A 40 -10.00 -7.78 -5.59
C THR A 40 -10.24 -8.82 -4.49
N GLU A 41 -10.86 -9.95 -4.84
CA GLU A 41 -11.12 -11.08 -3.94
C GLU A 41 -9.87 -11.86 -3.51
N ASP A 42 -8.73 -11.70 -4.21
CA ASP A 42 -7.47 -12.33 -3.79
C ASP A 42 -6.88 -11.68 -2.52
N PHE A 43 -7.29 -10.44 -2.23
CA PHE A 43 -6.75 -9.62 -1.16
C PHE A 43 -7.75 -9.51 -0.02
N ILE A 44 -7.52 -10.28 1.05
CA ILE A 44 -8.31 -10.17 2.28
C ILE A 44 -8.21 -8.76 2.89
N GLU A 45 -7.10 -8.07 2.62
CA GLU A 45 -6.83 -6.71 3.04
C GLU A 45 -7.92 -5.76 2.54
N PHE A 46 -8.47 -5.94 1.33
CA PHE A 46 -9.54 -5.07 0.83
C PHE A 46 -10.86 -5.24 1.60
N THR A 47 -11.03 -6.36 2.29
CA THR A 47 -12.17 -6.55 3.20
C THR A 47 -11.89 -5.93 4.57
N ILE A 48 -10.68 -6.07 5.11
CA ILE A 48 -10.35 -5.69 6.49
C ILE A 48 -9.94 -4.21 6.61
N LEU A 49 -9.22 -3.68 5.63
CA LEU A 49 -8.62 -2.34 5.65
C LEU A 49 -9.64 -1.21 5.87
N PRO A 50 -10.86 -1.23 5.27
CA PRO A 50 -11.89 -0.23 5.59
C PRO A 50 -12.27 -0.20 7.07
N TYR A 51 -12.37 -1.36 7.73
CA TYR A 51 -12.66 -1.44 9.16
C TYR A 51 -11.50 -0.90 10.01
N ILE A 52 -10.25 -1.17 9.61
CA ILE A 52 -9.06 -0.63 10.28
C ILE A 52 -9.05 0.91 10.20
N ILE A 53 -9.39 1.49 9.04
CA ILE A 53 -9.49 2.95 8.87
C ILE A 53 -10.54 3.53 9.81
N ILE A 54 -11.71 2.91 9.89
CA ILE A 54 -12.78 3.34 10.80
C ILE A 54 -12.34 3.23 12.26
N PHE A 55 -11.69 2.13 12.64
CA PHE A 55 -11.13 1.92 13.97
C PHE A 55 -10.18 3.05 14.37
N PHE A 56 -9.17 3.35 13.55
CA PHE A 56 -8.23 4.43 13.85
C PHE A 56 -8.91 5.80 13.90
N SER A 57 -9.88 6.05 13.01
CA SER A 57 -10.63 7.30 12.98
C SER A 57 -11.41 7.51 14.28
N ILE A 58 -12.14 6.50 14.74
CA ILE A 58 -12.89 6.53 16.00
C ILE A 58 -11.94 6.69 17.19
N CYS A 59 -10.85 5.93 17.23
CA CYS A 59 -9.86 6.04 18.29
C CYS A 59 -9.26 7.45 18.39
N CYS A 60 -8.92 8.07 17.25
CA CYS A 60 -8.39 9.44 17.22
C CYS A 60 -9.42 10.44 17.75
N LEU A 61 -10.69 10.33 17.32
CA LEU A 61 -11.77 11.19 17.80
C LEU A 61 -12.04 11.02 19.30
N LEU A 62 -12.09 9.80 19.80
CA LEU A 62 -12.30 9.52 21.23
C LEU A 62 -11.18 10.07 22.11
N ILE A 63 -9.93 9.99 21.63
CA ILE A 63 -8.78 10.55 22.34
C ILE A 63 -8.86 12.07 22.37
N ALA A 64 -9.19 12.70 21.24
CA ALA A 64 -9.27 14.15 21.10
C ALA A 64 -10.45 14.76 21.87
N LEU A 65 -11.58 14.06 21.99
CA LEU A 65 -12.82 14.61 22.55
C LEU A 65 -13.09 14.20 23.99
N VAL A 66 -12.65 13.00 24.42
CA VAL A 66 -13.07 12.42 25.71
C VAL A 66 -11.88 12.10 26.59
N LEU A 67 -10.97 11.24 26.10
CA LEU A 67 -10.01 10.59 26.99
C LEU A 67 -8.91 11.53 27.46
N HIS A 68 -8.40 12.42 26.60
CA HIS A 68 -7.35 13.42 26.92
C HIS A 68 -6.13 12.87 27.72
N LYS A 69 -5.90 11.55 27.73
CA LYS A 69 -4.79 10.92 28.47
C LYS A 69 -3.68 10.51 27.51
N ARG A 70 -2.46 10.91 27.86
CA ARG A 70 -1.23 10.55 27.14
C ARG A 70 -1.08 9.05 26.86
N LYS A 71 -1.46 8.18 27.81
CA LYS A 71 -1.36 6.72 27.63
C LYS A 71 -2.11 6.27 26.36
N TRP A 72 -3.33 6.76 26.14
CA TRP A 72 -4.15 6.39 24.99
C TRP A 72 -3.59 6.94 23.67
N LEU A 73 -3.12 8.19 23.67
CA LEU A 73 -2.47 8.80 22.51
C LEU A 73 -1.24 8.00 22.09
N ASN A 74 -0.37 7.66 23.04
CA ASN A 74 0.82 6.85 22.78
C ASN A 74 0.47 5.46 22.26
N THR A 75 -0.53 4.79 22.85
CA THR A 75 -0.98 3.48 22.40
C THR A 75 -1.48 3.52 20.95
N VAL A 76 -2.36 4.48 20.61
CA VAL A 76 -2.88 4.61 19.23
C VAL A 76 -1.78 4.95 18.25
N PHE A 77 -0.84 5.83 18.61
CA PHE A 77 0.31 6.13 17.77
C PHE A 77 1.18 4.90 17.50
N ILE A 78 1.51 4.11 18.52
CA ILE A 78 2.30 2.87 18.36
C ILE A 78 1.55 1.87 17.47
N LEU A 79 0.25 1.67 17.72
CA LEU A 79 -0.58 0.80 16.88
C LEU A 79 -0.61 1.27 15.42
N PHE A 80 -0.68 2.58 15.19
CA PHE A 80 -0.68 3.16 13.85
C PHE A 80 0.65 2.91 13.11
N ILE A 81 1.78 3.07 13.79
CA ILE A 81 3.11 2.77 13.23
C ILE A 81 3.24 1.27 12.93
N LEU A 82 2.83 0.40 13.86
CA LEU A 82 2.86 -1.05 13.65
C LEU A 82 1.99 -1.45 12.46
N PHE A 83 0.78 -0.88 12.35
CA PHE A 83 -0.09 -1.09 11.21
C PHE A 83 0.59 -0.68 9.90
N GLY A 84 1.22 0.50 9.84
CA GLY A 84 1.94 0.96 8.65
C GLY A 84 3.09 0.01 8.24
N ILE A 85 3.87 -0.47 9.21
CA ILE A 85 4.96 -1.43 8.95
C ILE A 85 4.40 -2.74 8.40
N ILE A 86 3.35 -3.28 9.03
CA ILE A 86 2.71 -4.54 8.61
C ILE A 86 2.12 -4.39 7.21
N ALA A 87 1.42 -3.30 6.92
CA ALA A 87 0.83 -3.05 5.61
C ALA A 87 1.89 -2.96 4.50
N MET A 88 3.02 -2.29 4.76
CA MET A 88 4.12 -2.21 3.78
C MET A 88 4.82 -3.55 3.58
N ALA A 89 5.03 -4.32 4.66
CA ALA A 89 5.62 -5.65 4.57
C ALA A 89 4.70 -6.62 3.80
N ASP A 90 3.39 -6.55 4.03
CA ASP A 90 2.42 -7.36 3.31
C ASP A 90 2.33 -6.95 1.83
N PHE A 91 2.33 -5.64 1.53
CA PHE A 91 2.35 -5.19 0.15
C PHE A 91 3.61 -5.67 -0.60
N TRP A 92 4.78 -5.58 0.04
CA TRP A 92 6.02 -6.12 -0.52
C TRP A 92 5.95 -7.64 -0.75
N ARG A 93 5.35 -8.38 0.20
CA ARG A 93 5.12 -9.83 0.06
C ARG A 93 4.26 -10.14 -1.17
N TRP A 94 3.20 -9.38 -1.40
CA TRP A 94 2.37 -9.52 -2.60
C TRP A 94 3.16 -9.27 -3.88
N GLU A 95 3.90 -8.16 -3.96
CA GLU A 95 4.75 -7.87 -5.12
C GLU A 95 5.78 -8.96 -5.39
N TYR A 96 6.44 -9.44 -4.34
CA TYR A 96 7.42 -10.52 -4.43
C TYR A 96 6.77 -11.79 -4.96
N ASN A 97 5.62 -12.18 -4.40
CA ASN A 97 4.90 -13.37 -4.80
C ASN A 97 4.43 -13.32 -6.25
N TYR A 98 3.90 -12.18 -6.71
CA TYR A 98 3.48 -12.00 -8.09
C TYR A 98 4.68 -11.96 -9.05
N GLY A 99 5.80 -11.38 -8.62
CA GLY A 99 7.00 -11.23 -9.45
C GLY A 99 7.88 -12.48 -9.57
N HIS A 100 7.83 -13.41 -8.61
CA HIS A 100 8.72 -14.57 -8.54
C HIS A 100 8.02 -15.93 -8.73
N ASN A 101 6.72 -16.02 -8.47
CA ASN A 101 5.96 -17.27 -8.69
C ASN A 101 5.30 -17.25 -10.06
N LEU A 102 6.14 -17.25 -11.10
CA LEU A 102 5.70 -17.16 -12.49
C LEU A 102 5.35 -18.55 -13.03
N ASN A 103 4.32 -18.62 -13.88
CA ASN A 103 3.96 -19.84 -14.59
C ASN A 103 5.09 -20.23 -15.58
N PRO A 104 5.72 -21.41 -15.44
CA PRO A 104 6.80 -21.85 -16.33
C PRO A 104 6.34 -22.17 -17.75
N ASN A 105 5.04 -22.22 -18.01
CA ASN A 105 4.45 -22.45 -19.33
C ASN A 105 3.93 -21.15 -19.99
N ALA A 106 4.31 -19.98 -19.47
CA ALA A 106 3.90 -18.69 -20.02
C ALA A 106 4.49 -18.46 -21.42
N ALA A 107 3.81 -17.62 -22.22
CA ALA A 107 4.23 -17.33 -23.58
C ALA A 107 5.58 -16.60 -23.65
N ILE A 108 5.88 -15.77 -22.65
CA ILE A 108 7.12 -14.99 -22.57
C ILE A 108 7.85 -15.37 -21.29
N ILE A 109 8.99 -16.04 -21.44
CA ILE A 109 9.85 -16.46 -20.34
C ILE A 109 11.24 -15.90 -20.60
N VAL A 110 11.78 -15.19 -19.62
CA VAL A 110 13.17 -14.72 -19.66
C VAL A 110 13.93 -15.40 -18.52
N PRO A 111 14.85 -16.32 -18.83
CA PRO A 111 15.58 -17.05 -17.81
C PRO A 111 16.26 -16.13 -16.80
N GLY A 112 16.04 -16.38 -15.51
CA GLY A 112 16.67 -15.62 -14.42
C GLY A 112 16.08 -14.22 -14.15
N MET A 113 15.01 -13.81 -14.83
CA MET A 113 14.36 -12.51 -14.59
C MET A 113 13.05 -12.66 -13.81
N ALA A 114 12.91 -11.86 -12.75
CA ALA A 114 11.67 -11.72 -11.99
C ALA A 114 10.95 -10.42 -12.37
N TYR A 115 9.63 -10.46 -12.46
CA TYR A 115 8.80 -9.32 -12.87
C TYR A 115 8.23 -8.53 -11.69
N GLN A 116 8.89 -8.59 -10.52
CA GLN A 116 8.44 -7.88 -9.32
C GLN A 116 8.35 -6.36 -9.58
N PRO A 117 7.15 -5.75 -9.47
CA PRO A 117 6.96 -4.31 -9.51
C PRO A 117 7.69 -3.59 -8.36
N PRO A 118 7.98 -2.28 -8.48
CA PRO A 118 8.57 -1.52 -7.38
C PRO A 118 7.52 -1.18 -6.33
N LEU A 119 7.82 -1.45 -5.06
CA LEU A 119 7.01 -1.01 -3.92
C LEU A 119 6.76 0.51 -3.95
N ILE A 120 7.85 1.26 -4.14
CA ILE A 120 7.86 2.71 -4.33
C ILE A 120 8.96 3.03 -5.36
N GLY A 121 8.67 3.97 -6.26
CA GLY A 121 9.61 4.46 -7.26
C GLY A 121 9.43 3.79 -8.62
N TYR A 122 10.53 3.69 -9.38
CA TYR A 122 10.53 3.23 -10.76
C TYR A 122 11.40 1.98 -10.94
N LYS A 123 10.93 1.04 -11.77
CA LYS A 123 11.69 -0.14 -12.17
C LYS A 123 11.39 -0.48 -13.63
N LYS A 124 12.43 -0.72 -14.41
CA LYS A 124 12.31 -1.22 -15.78
C LYS A 124 12.19 -2.74 -15.77
N LEU A 125 11.15 -3.27 -16.41
CA LEU A 125 10.87 -4.69 -16.60
C LEU A 125 10.78 -4.96 -18.10
N LEU A 126 11.83 -5.57 -18.68
CA LEU A 126 11.97 -5.73 -20.14
C LEU A 126 11.88 -4.38 -20.88
N ASN A 127 10.93 -4.26 -21.82
CA ASN A 127 10.63 -3.06 -22.58
C ASN A 127 9.61 -2.14 -21.89
N PHE A 128 9.22 -2.46 -20.66
CA PHE A 128 8.22 -1.73 -19.90
C PHE A 128 8.83 -1.02 -18.70
N GLY A 129 8.31 0.16 -18.38
CA GLY A 129 8.64 0.90 -17.16
C GLY A 129 7.49 0.84 -16.16
N ALA A 130 7.72 0.28 -14.98
CA ALA A 130 6.75 0.29 -13.88
C ALA A 130 7.09 1.41 -12.89
N TYR A 131 6.08 2.19 -12.50
CA TYR A 131 6.20 3.26 -11.52
C TYR A 131 5.12 3.11 -10.46
N SER A 132 5.49 3.22 -9.19
CA SER A 132 4.60 3.08 -8.04
C SER A 132 4.83 4.22 -7.05
N VAL A 133 3.76 4.92 -6.67
CA VAL A 133 3.80 5.97 -5.65
C VAL A 133 2.51 6.02 -4.86
N PRO A 134 2.55 6.53 -3.61
CA PRO A 134 1.34 6.85 -2.87
C PRO A 134 0.46 7.85 -3.64
N ASP A 135 -0.77 7.45 -3.97
CA ASP A 135 -1.83 8.39 -4.38
C ASP A 135 -2.42 9.04 -3.11
N THR A 136 -3.48 9.81 -3.28
CA THR A 136 -4.20 10.59 -2.27
C THR A 136 -4.43 9.84 -0.96
N GLY A 137 -4.88 8.58 -1.02
CA GLY A 137 -5.09 7.76 0.17
C GLY A 137 -3.81 7.53 0.97
N GLY A 138 -2.71 7.19 0.31
CA GLY A 138 -1.41 6.99 0.96
C GLY A 138 -0.86 8.30 1.55
N LEU A 139 -1.04 9.43 0.85
CA LEU A 139 -0.67 10.75 1.37
C LEU A 139 -1.46 11.13 2.64
N ILE A 140 -2.76 10.81 2.69
CA ILE A 140 -3.57 11.01 3.90
C ILE A 140 -3.02 10.19 5.06
N PHE A 141 -2.69 8.91 4.87
CA PHE A 141 -2.09 8.07 5.91
C PHE A 141 -0.78 8.64 6.44
N ILE A 142 0.11 9.12 5.55
CA ILE A 142 1.35 9.78 5.94
C ILE A 142 1.05 11.04 6.77
N GLY A 143 0.10 11.88 6.33
CA GLY A 143 -0.34 13.06 7.05
C GLY A 143 -0.87 12.76 8.45
N VAL A 144 -1.71 11.74 8.59
CA VAL A 144 -2.23 11.29 9.89
C VAL A 144 -1.09 10.83 10.81
N GLY A 145 -0.12 10.08 10.28
CA GLY A 145 1.06 9.66 11.04
C GLY A 145 1.88 10.85 11.57
N LEU A 146 2.09 11.87 10.74
CA LEU A 146 2.79 13.10 11.13
C LEU A 146 2.02 13.90 12.19
N LEU A 147 0.70 13.98 12.07
CA LEU A 147 -0.15 14.66 13.06
C LEU A 147 -0.13 13.93 14.41
N LEU A 148 -0.24 12.60 14.42
CA LEU A 148 -0.14 11.80 15.64
C LEU A 148 1.24 11.94 16.30
N LEU A 149 2.32 11.90 15.51
CA LEU A 149 3.67 12.11 16.00
C LEU A 149 3.82 13.50 16.65
N THR A 150 3.30 14.54 15.98
CA THR A 150 3.33 15.91 16.49
C THR A 150 2.56 16.03 17.81
N ALA A 151 1.37 15.44 17.91
CA ALA A 151 0.59 15.42 19.13
C ALA A 151 1.33 14.72 20.28
N VAL A 152 1.97 13.57 20.01
CA VAL A 152 2.80 12.85 20.99
C VAL A 152 3.97 13.71 21.48
N ILE A 153 4.66 14.41 20.57
CA ILE A 153 5.79 15.30 20.91
C ILE A 153 5.31 16.49 21.77
N ILE A 154 4.20 17.13 21.42
CA ILE A 154 3.63 18.26 22.17
C ILE A 154 3.26 17.79 23.59
N GLU A 155 2.55 16.68 23.71
CA GLU A 155 2.15 16.12 25.00
C GLU A 155 3.36 15.73 25.85
N PHE A 156 4.43 15.20 25.24
CA PHE A 156 5.67 14.90 25.92
C PHE A 156 6.37 16.16 26.46
N ARG A 157 6.36 17.25 25.71
CA ARG A 157 6.96 18.53 26.12
C ARG A 157 6.18 19.18 27.27
N ARG A 158 4.84 19.19 27.20
CA ARG A 158 3.97 19.78 28.23
C ARG A 158 4.22 19.18 29.62
N ASN A 159 4.41 17.87 29.70
CA ASN A 159 4.68 17.14 30.93
C ASN A 159 6.07 17.40 31.56
N LYS A 160 7.04 17.95 30.81
CA LYS A 160 8.35 18.31 31.40
C LYS A 160 8.31 19.66 32.12
N THR A 161 7.29 20.47 31.84
CA THR A 161 7.11 21.82 32.36
C THR A 161 6.19 21.89 33.59
N THR A 162 5.50 20.80 33.91
CA THR A 162 4.69 20.61 35.13
C THR A 162 5.39 19.69 36.10
#